data_AF-A0A7W1C8K6-F1
#
_entry.id   AF-A0A7W1C8K6-F1
#
_cell.length_a   1.000
_cell.length_b   1.000
_cell.length_c   1.000
_cell.angle_alpha   90.00
_cell.angle_beta   90.00
_cell.angle_gamma   90.00
#
_symmetry.space_group_name_H-M   'P 1'
#
loop_
_entity.id
_entity.type
_entity.pdbx_description
1 polymer ?
#
loop_
_entity_poly.entity_id
_entity_poly.type
_entity_poly.pdbx_seq_one_letter_code
_entity_poly.pdbx_strand_id
1 'polypeptide(L)'
;MPAPNITNWIRIGLLALPIYGLLTFWGTLTHQPDPNADFEAYARYISTTYYLINHLVGSIGGTILAIFGAVALGLYLVGGRVERMARFAMVSSVAGSALILTIFGMSTFASPAIGHSYLAGQHQAVEINQAILGTPLIVTALLGGLLYTVGTILFGVAIWRSGTLPRWAGVLYVPTGFLISVAGLMVG
;
A
#
# COMPACT_ATOMS: atom_id res chain seq x y z
N MET A 1 24.41 -10.43 20.46
CA MET A 1 24.46 -9.98 19.05
C MET A 1 23.70 -10.99 18.22
N PRO A 2 22.86 -10.59 17.25
CA PRO A 2 22.22 -11.55 16.34
C PRO A 2 23.29 -12.34 15.57
N ALA A 3 23.02 -13.60 15.24
CA ALA A 3 23.90 -14.37 14.37
C ALA A 3 24.10 -13.62 13.03
N PRO A 4 25.30 -13.67 12.40
CA PRO A 4 25.62 -12.91 11.19
C PRO A 4 24.56 -13.01 10.08
N ASN A 5 23.94 -14.18 9.96
CA ASN A 5 22.86 -14.45 9.01
C ASN A 5 21.65 -13.53 9.25
N ILE A 6 21.18 -13.40 10.49
CA ILE A 6 19.99 -12.60 10.85
C ILE A 6 20.18 -11.13 10.47
N THR A 7 21.37 -10.59 10.72
CA THR A 7 21.70 -9.19 10.36
C THR A 7 21.64 -8.97 8.84
N ASN A 8 22.09 -9.94 8.05
CA ASN A 8 22.00 -9.87 6.58
C ASN A 8 20.55 -9.93 6.09
N TRP A 9 19.71 -10.81 6.67
CA TRP A 9 18.27 -10.87 6.36
C TRP A 9 17.57 -9.54 6.62
N ILE A 10 17.85 -8.89 7.75
CA ILE A 10 17.29 -7.57 8.09
C ILE A 10 17.72 -6.51 7.07
N ARG A 11 19.01 -6.48 6.70
CA ARG A 11 19.53 -5.50 5.72
C ARG A 11 18.89 -5.69 4.34
N ILE A 12 18.73 -6.93 3.89
CA ILE A 12 18.04 -7.23 2.62
C ILE A 12 16.56 -6.81 2.72
N GLY A 13 15.88 -7.11 3.82
CA GLY A 13 14.50 -6.70 4.04
C GLY A 13 14.30 -5.18 4.03
N LEU A 14 15.27 -4.40 4.52
CA LEU A 14 15.21 -2.93 4.47
C LEU A 14 15.22 -2.39 3.02
N LEU A 15 15.83 -3.09 2.06
CA LEU A 15 15.79 -2.72 0.65
C LEU A 15 14.39 -2.85 0.04
N ALA A 16 13.48 -3.58 0.67
CA ALA A 16 12.10 -3.68 0.21
C ALA A 16 11.37 -2.33 0.29
N LEU A 17 11.74 -1.44 1.24
CA LEU A 17 11.12 -0.11 1.40
C LEU A 17 11.35 0.84 0.22
N PRO A 18 12.59 1.08 -0.27
CA PRO A 18 12.79 1.92 -1.45
C PRO A 18 12.20 1.29 -2.71
N ILE A 19 12.27 -0.04 -2.88
CA ILE A 19 11.66 -0.71 -4.04
C ILE A 19 10.14 -0.54 -4.01
N TYR A 20 9.52 -0.72 -2.85
CA TYR A 20 8.10 -0.41 -2.63
C TYR A 20 7.76 1.03 -3.03
N GLY A 21 8.57 2.01 -2.60
CA GLY A 21 8.36 3.41 -2.94
C GLY A 21 8.39 3.66 -4.46
N LEU A 22 9.35 3.04 -5.17
CA LEU A 22 9.46 3.14 -6.63
C LEU A 22 8.27 2.49 -7.34
N LEU A 23 7.84 1.31 -6.89
CA LEU A 23 6.69 0.61 -7.46
C LEU A 23 5.38 1.36 -7.22
N THR A 24 5.22 1.96 -6.03
CA THR A 24 4.05 2.78 -5.71
C THR A 24 4.03 4.05 -6.55
N PHE A 25 5.17 4.73 -6.69
CA PHE A 25 5.30 5.90 -7.54
C PHE A 25 4.93 5.57 -8.99
N TRP A 26 5.46 4.47 -9.53
CA TRP A 26 5.07 3.98 -10.86
C TRP A 26 3.55 3.74 -10.96
N GLY A 27 2.98 3.13 -9.92
CA GLY A 27 1.54 2.89 -9.78
C GLY A 27 0.67 4.13 -9.91
N THR A 28 1.21 5.30 -9.54
CA THR A 28 0.49 6.60 -9.55
C THR A 28 0.63 7.40 -10.86
N LEU A 29 1.41 6.92 -11.83
CA LEU A 29 1.62 7.67 -13.09
C LEU A 29 0.39 7.71 -14.00
N THR A 30 -0.59 6.85 -13.77
CA THR A 30 -1.84 6.80 -14.53
C THR A 30 -3.03 6.89 -13.59
N HIS A 31 -4.07 7.58 -14.06
CA HIS A 31 -5.30 7.80 -13.30
C HIS A 31 -6.45 7.12 -14.03
N GLN A 32 -7.34 6.47 -13.28
CA GLN A 32 -8.51 5.83 -13.85
C GLN A 32 -9.60 6.88 -14.14
N PRO A 33 -10.40 6.69 -15.22
CA PRO A 33 -11.58 7.52 -15.46
C PRO A 33 -12.61 7.38 -14.33
N ASP A 34 -13.37 8.45 -14.04
CA ASP A 34 -14.45 8.40 -13.04
C ASP A 34 -15.59 7.49 -13.53
N PRO A 35 -15.87 6.35 -12.86
CA PRO A 35 -16.91 5.42 -13.26
C PRO A 35 -18.33 6.00 -13.19
N ASN A 36 -18.55 7.10 -12.46
CA ASN A 36 -19.84 7.77 -12.39
C ASN A 36 -20.05 8.78 -13.54
N ALA A 37 -18.96 9.28 -14.12
CA ALA A 37 -19.00 10.23 -15.23
C ALA A 37 -19.00 9.51 -16.59
N ASP A 38 -18.14 8.50 -16.75
CA ASP A 38 -18.02 7.71 -17.98
C ASP A 38 -17.59 6.28 -17.66
N PHE A 39 -18.58 5.41 -17.46
CA PHE A 39 -18.33 4.00 -17.16
C PHE A 39 -17.69 3.26 -18.34
N GLU A 40 -17.94 3.66 -19.59
CA GLU A 40 -17.34 3.00 -20.75
C GLU A 40 -15.84 3.27 -20.81
N ALA A 41 -15.41 4.52 -20.61
CA ALA A 41 -14.00 4.86 -20.51
C ALA A 41 -13.32 4.12 -19.34
N TYR A 42 -13.96 4.08 -18.18
CA TYR A 42 -13.50 3.31 -17.02
C TYR A 42 -13.33 1.82 -17.35
N ALA A 43 -14.35 1.19 -17.94
CA ALA A 43 -14.33 -0.22 -18.33
C ALA A 43 -13.20 -0.52 -19.33
N ARG A 44 -13.00 0.34 -20.33
CA ARG A 44 -11.88 0.20 -21.29
C ARG A 44 -10.53 0.27 -20.59
N TYR A 45 -10.36 1.16 -19.61
CA TYR A 45 -9.11 1.32 -18.86
C TYR A 45 -8.81 0.11 -17.96
N ILE A 46 -9.76 -0.33 -17.14
CA ILE A 46 -9.56 -1.44 -16.19
C ILE A 46 -9.42 -2.81 -16.88
N SER A 47 -9.86 -2.92 -18.14
CA SER A 47 -9.68 -4.11 -18.98
C SER A 47 -8.31 -4.17 -19.68
N THR A 48 -7.43 -3.18 -19.49
CA THR A 48 -6.11 -3.20 -20.12
C THR A 48 -5.12 -4.13 -19.41
N THR A 49 -4.23 -4.75 -20.17
CA THR A 49 -3.07 -5.48 -19.62
C THR A 49 -2.19 -4.57 -18.75
N TYR A 50 -2.07 -3.29 -19.13
CA TYR A 50 -1.33 -2.31 -18.35
C TYR A 50 -1.94 -2.12 -16.96
N TYR A 51 -3.26 -1.92 -16.85
CA TYR A 51 -3.94 -1.82 -15.57
C TYR A 51 -3.71 -3.04 -14.69
N LEU A 52 -3.81 -4.25 -15.26
CA LEU A 52 -3.54 -5.50 -14.56
C LEU A 52 -2.11 -5.58 -14.03
N ILE A 53 -1.10 -5.29 -14.87
CA ILE A 53 0.32 -5.31 -14.46
C ILE A 53 0.58 -4.25 -13.39
N ASN A 54 0.02 -3.05 -13.56
CA ASN A 54 0.20 -1.95 -12.62
C ASN A 54 -0.34 -2.31 -11.22
N HIS A 55 -1.49 -2.96 -11.14
CA HIS A 55 -2.05 -3.40 -9.87
C HIS A 55 -1.35 -4.64 -9.31
N LEU A 56 -1.01 -5.62 -10.14
CA LEU A 56 -0.34 -6.83 -9.68
C LEU A 56 1.08 -6.55 -9.18
N VAL A 57 1.88 -5.81 -9.94
CA VAL A 57 3.28 -5.53 -9.62
C VAL A 57 3.42 -4.27 -8.79
N GLY A 58 2.86 -3.15 -9.26
CA GLY A 58 2.98 -1.86 -8.59
C GLY A 58 2.28 -1.85 -7.23
N SER A 59 1.02 -2.31 -7.19
CA SER A 59 0.21 -2.23 -5.97
C SER A 59 0.36 -3.44 -5.05
N ILE A 60 0.03 -4.65 -5.50
CA ILE A 60 0.14 -5.87 -4.68
C ILE A 60 1.62 -6.17 -4.38
N GLY A 61 2.45 -6.28 -5.41
CA GLY A 61 3.89 -6.53 -5.25
C GLY A 61 4.57 -5.47 -4.38
N GLY A 62 4.29 -4.19 -4.64
CA GLY A 62 4.73 -3.09 -3.78
C GLY A 62 4.30 -3.26 -2.32
N THR A 63 3.03 -3.55 -2.06
CA THR A 63 2.52 -3.67 -0.68
C THR A 63 3.11 -4.86 0.05
N ILE A 64 3.36 -5.97 -0.63
CA ILE A 64 4.08 -7.13 -0.08
C ILE A 64 5.49 -6.72 0.37
N LEU A 65 6.21 -5.96 -0.48
CA LEU A 65 7.52 -5.41 -0.12
C LEU A 65 7.43 -4.42 1.05
N ALA A 66 6.38 -3.60 1.12
CA ALA A 66 6.14 -2.71 2.25
C ALA A 66 5.97 -3.49 3.57
N ILE A 67 5.23 -4.62 3.55
CA ILE A 67 5.05 -5.49 4.72
C ILE A 67 6.39 -6.05 5.18
N PHE A 68 7.17 -6.66 4.28
CA PHE A 68 8.48 -7.20 4.63
C PHE A 68 9.46 -6.12 5.09
N GLY A 69 9.44 -4.96 4.44
CA GLY A 69 10.25 -3.80 4.81
C GLY A 69 9.89 -3.24 6.18
N ALA A 70 8.59 -3.16 6.52
CA ALA A 70 8.13 -2.75 7.84
C ALA A 70 8.57 -3.74 8.93
N VAL A 71 8.49 -5.05 8.66
CA VAL A 71 8.99 -6.08 9.58
C VAL A 71 10.50 -5.95 9.78
N ALA A 72 11.26 -5.82 8.70
CA ALA A 72 12.71 -5.64 8.78
C ALA A 72 13.10 -4.36 9.53
N LEU A 73 12.41 -3.24 9.28
CA LEU A 73 12.63 -1.98 9.97
C LEU A 73 12.27 -2.06 11.46
N GLY A 74 11.17 -2.73 11.79
CA GLY A 74 10.78 -3.04 13.17
C GLY A 74 11.91 -3.78 13.89
N LEU A 75 12.37 -4.89 13.32
CA LEU A 75 13.47 -5.69 13.87
C LEU A 75 14.79 -4.93 13.95
N TYR A 76 15.10 -4.09 12.97
CA TYR A 76 16.31 -3.25 12.98
C TYR A 76 16.33 -2.26 14.14
N LEU A 77 15.16 -1.78 14.57
CA LEU A 77 15.01 -0.81 15.66
C LEU A 77 14.77 -1.46 17.04
N VAL A 78 14.77 -2.80 17.13
CA VAL A 78 14.67 -3.55 18.41
C VAL A 78 15.98 -3.46 19.21
N GLY A 79 15.89 -3.49 20.55
CA GLY A 79 17.06 -3.56 21.44
C GLY A 79 17.54 -2.22 21.99
N GLY A 80 16.74 -1.16 21.88
CA GLY A 80 17.04 0.18 22.41
C GLY A 80 15.83 0.90 22.99
N ARG A 81 16.01 2.19 23.32
CA ARG A 81 14.98 3.03 23.97
C ARG A 81 13.67 3.20 23.16
N VAL A 82 13.69 2.88 21.87
CA VAL A 82 12.55 3.03 20.94
C VAL A 82 11.82 1.72 20.65
N GLU A 83 12.22 0.59 21.26
CA GLU A 83 11.74 -0.75 20.89
C GLU A 83 10.21 -0.89 20.94
N ARG A 84 9.57 -0.41 22.02
CA ARG A 84 8.10 -0.49 22.14
C ARG A 84 7.41 0.27 21.00
N MET A 85 7.94 1.43 20.64
CA MET A 85 7.41 2.26 19.57
C MET A 85 7.63 1.63 18.19
N ALA A 86 8.81 1.06 17.94
CA ALA A 86 9.11 0.33 16.71
C ALA A 86 8.22 -0.91 16.52
N ARG A 87 7.89 -1.62 17.62
CA ARG A 87 6.93 -2.73 17.58
C ARG A 87 5.52 -2.29 17.21
N PHE A 88 5.01 -1.22 17.84
CA PHE A 88 3.70 -0.68 17.48
C PHE A 88 3.66 -0.14 16.06
N ALA A 89 4.74 0.52 15.60
CA ALA A 89 4.88 0.98 14.23
C ALA A 89 4.76 -0.19 13.24
N MET A 90 5.55 -1.25 13.47
CA MET A 90 5.55 -2.46 12.64
C MET A 90 4.17 -3.12 12.58
N VAL A 91 3.54 -3.36 13.73
CA VAL A 91 2.21 -4.01 13.78
C VAL A 91 1.16 -3.17 13.07
N SER A 92 1.16 -1.84 13.29
CA SER A 92 0.19 -0.93 12.66
C SER A 92 0.40 -0.85 11.15
N SER A 93 1.65 -0.76 10.69
CA SER A 93 1.98 -0.77 9.25
C SER A 93 1.57 -2.09 8.59
N VAL A 94 1.87 -3.24 9.19
CA VAL A 94 1.50 -4.55 8.63
C VAL A 94 -0.02 -4.72 8.58
N ALA A 95 -0.73 -4.36 9.67
CA ALA A 95 -2.18 -4.43 9.71
C ALA A 95 -2.83 -3.51 8.66
N GLY A 96 -2.34 -2.26 8.55
CA GLY A 96 -2.80 -1.32 7.55
C GLY A 96 -2.58 -1.81 6.12
N SER A 97 -1.38 -2.29 5.81
CA SER A 97 -1.04 -2.87 4.51
C SER A 97 -1.88 -4.11 4.18
N ALA A 98 -2.18 -4.97 5.16
CA ALA A 98 -3.01 -6.15 4.95
C ALA A 98 -4.45 -5.77 4.59
N LEU A 99 -5.02 -4.74 5.20
CA LEU A 99 -6.33 -4.21 4.83
C LEU A 99 -6.29 -3.58 3.43
N ILE A 100 -5.25 -2.81 3.11
CA ILE A 100 -5.07 -2.19 1.79
C ILE A 100 -4.97 -3.26 0.67
N LEU A 101 -4.33 -4.40 0.94
CA LEU A 101 -4.24 -5.52 -0.02
C LEU A 101 -5.62 -6.05 -0.46
N THR A 102 -6.65 -5.93 0.38
CA THR A 102 -8.00 -6.36 -0.01
C THR A 102 -8.56 -5.53 -1.18
N ILE A 103 -8.26 -4.23 -1.19
CA ILE A 103 -8.64 -3.30 -2.25
C ILE A 103 -7.85 -3.61 -3.51
N PHE A 104 -6.53 -3.78 -3.38
CA PHE A 104 -5.69 -4.11 -4.53
C PHE A 104 -6.03 -5.49 -5.12
N GLY A 105 -6.43 -6.46 -4.31
CA GLY A 105 -6.96 -7.73 -4.80
C GLY A 105 -8.23 -7.53 -5.65
N MET A 106 -9.17 -6.71 -5.17
CA MET A 106 -10.36 -6.35 -5.94
C MET A 106 -9.99 -5.65 -7.26
N SER A 107 -9.14 -4.61 -7.22
CA SER A 107 -8.70 -3.90 -8.41
C SER A 107 -7.96 -4.81 -9.39
N THR A 108 -7.20 -5.79 -8.92
CA THR A 108 -6.40 -6.68 -9.79
C THR A 108 -7.25 -7.76 -10.45
N PHE A 109 -8.21 -8.33 -9.71
CA PHE A 109 -8.91 -9.55 -10.15
C PHE A 109 -10.38 -9.31 -10.51
N ALA A 110 -11.10 -8.46 -9.78
CA ALA A 110 -12.52 -8.21 -10.01
C ALA A 110 -12.73 -7.10 -11.06
N SER A 111 -12.03 -5.98 -10.93
CA SER A 111 -12.22 -4.82 -11.83
C SER A 111 -12.03 -5.17 -13.33
N PRO A 112 -10.99 -5.92 -13.75
CA PRO A 112 -10.85 -6.29 -15.16
C PRO A 112 -12.01 -7.17 -15.66
N ALA A 113 -12.48 -8.10 -14.84
CA ALA A 113 -13.62 -8.96 -15.19
C ALA A 113 -14.92 -8.15 -15.34
N ILE A 114 -15.14 -7.16 -14.48
CA ILE A 114 -16.25 -6.19 -14.58
C ILE A 114 -16.14 -5.39 -15.88
N GLY A 115 -14.95 -4.86 -16.19
CA GLY A 115 -14.73 -4.11 -17.43
C GLY A 115 -15.03 -4.95 -18.67
N HIS A 116 -14.52 -6.18 -18.72
CA HIS A 116 -14.79 -7.09 -19.84
C HIS A 116 -16.27 -7.47 -19.95
N SER A 117 -16.95 -7.71 -18.82
CA SER A 117 -18.39 -8.01 -18.78
C SER A 117 -19.21 -6.83 -19.34
N TYR A 118 -18.92 -5.60 -18.89
CA TYR A 118 -19.57 -4.40 -19.40
C TYR A 118 -19.35 -4.22 -20.91
N LEU A 119 -18.10 -4.36 -21.38
CA LEU A 119 -17.76 -4.23 -22.80
C LEU A 119 -18.37 -5.33 -23.69
N ALA A 120 -18.74 -6.46 -23.09
CA ALA A 120 -19.51 -7.52 -23.75
C ALA A 120 -21.03 -7.26 -23.77
N GLY A 121 -21.49 -6.09 -23.33
CA GLY A 121 -22.90 -5.69 -23.30
C GLY A 121 -23.65 -6.09 -22.04
N GLN A 122 -22.98 -6.61 -21.01
CA GLN A 122 -23.61 -6.97 -19.74
C GLN A 122 -23.65 -5.75 -18.80
N HIS A 123 -24.62 -4.87 -19.01
CA HIS A 123 -24.71 -3.62 -18.25
C HIS A 123 -24.94 -3.79 -16.73
N GLN A 124 -25.35 -4.98 -16.26
CA GLN A 124 -25.41 -5.30 -14.82
C GLN A 124 -24.03 -5.20 -14.14
N ALA A 125 -22.93 -5.24 -14.91
CA ALA A 125 -21.58 -5.00 -14.41
C ALA A 125 -21.43 -3.65 -13.67
N VAL A 126 -22.21 -2.63 -14.04
CA VAL A 126 -22.21 -1.31 -13.37
C VAL A 126 -22.69 -1.44 -11.92
N GLU A 127 -23.81 -2.13 -11.69
CA GLU A 127 -24.39 -2.33 -10.37
C GLU A 127 -23.46 -3.18 -9.49
N ILE A 128 -22.85 -4.22 -10.06
CA ILE A 128 -21.87 -5.07 -9.38
C ILE A 128 -20.65 -4.25 -8.95
N ASN A 129 -20.14 -3.39 -9.84
CA ASN A 129 -19.02 -2.49 -9.52
C ASN A 129 -19.37 -1.57 -8.34
N GLN A 130 -20.54 -0.94 -8.37
CA GLN A 130 -21.00 -0.05 -7.31
C GLN A 130 -21.20 -0.79 -5.97
N ALA A 131 -21.73 -2.01 -6.01
CA ALA A 131 -21.89 -2.83 -4.81
C ALA A 131 -20.55 -3.21 -4.18
N ILE A 132 -19.54 -3.54 -4.99
CA ILE A 132 -18.18 -3.86 -4.53
C ILE A 132 -17.48 -2.62 -3.96
N LEU A 133 -17.59 -1.47 -4.65
CA LEU A 133 -17.04 -0.18 -4.22
C LEU A 133 -17.88 0.50 -3.13
N GLY A 134 -18.84 -0.21 -2.54
CA GLY A 134 -19.72 0.32 -1.51
C GLY A 134 -19.03 0.57 -0.17
N THR A 135 -19.84 0.97 0.81
CA THR A 135 -19.39 1.36 2.17
C THR A 135 -18.42 0.37 2.84
N PRO A 136 -18.60 -0.96 2.78
CA PRO A 136 -17.67 -1.89 3.43
C PRO A 136 -16.23 -1.77 2.94
N LEU A 137 -16.03 -1.61 1.61
CA LEU A 137 -14.70 -1.45 1.04
C LEU A 137 -14.11 -0.08 1.44
N ILE A 138 -14.91 0.99 1.38
CA ILE A 138 -14.48 2.34 1.79
C ILE A 138 -14.03 2.36 3.25
N VAL A 139 -14.82 1.78 4.17
CA VAL A 139 -14.46 1.70 5.60
C VAL A 139 -13.18 0.87 5.79
N THR A 140 -13.04 -0.24 5.09
CA THR A 140 -11.83 -1.06 5.11
C THR A 140 -10.60 -0.27 4.63
N ALA A 141 -10.76 0.52 3.57
CA ALA A 141 -9.71 1.38 3.04
C ALA A 141 -9.30 2.50 3.99
N LEU A 142 -10.26 3.19 4.59
CA LEU A 142 -10.01 4.24 5.58
C LEU A 142 -9.30 3.69 6.82
N LEU A 143 -9.75 2.54 7.34
CA LEU A 143 -9.10 1.88 8.47
C LEU A 143 -7.68 1.43 8.12
N GLY A 144 -7.50 0.80 6.97
CA GLY A 144 -6.19 0.38 6.47
C GLY A 144 -5.23 1.55 6.32
N GLY A 145 -5.70 2.63 5.70
CA GLY A 145 -4.95 3.87 5.52
C GLY A 145 -4.58 4.56 6.83
N LEU A 146 -5.50 4.61 7.79
CA LEU A 146 -5.25 5.16 9.13
C LEU A 146 -4.17 4.37 9.87
N LEU A 147 -4.30 3.04 9.92
CA LEU A 147 -3.31 2.17 10.58
C LEU A 147 -1.93 2.27 9.91
N TYR A 148 -1.90 2.30 8.58
CA TYR A 148 -0.67 2.47 7.82
C TYR A 148 -0.02 3.83 8.12
N THR A 149 -0.80 4.91 8.12
CA THR A 149 -0.36 6.26 8.47
C THR A 149 0.22 6.33 9.88
N VAL A 150 -0.49 5.78 10.88
CA VAL A 150 0.01 5.68 12.26
C VAL A 150 1.34 4.93 12.29
N GLY A 151 1.44 3.80 11.59
CA GLY A 151 2.67 3.03 11.49
C GLY A 151 3.86 3.83 10.93
N THR A 152 3.65 4.56 9.83
CA THR A 152 4.69 5.40 9.22
C THR A 152 5.13 6.57 10.09
N ILE A 153 4.19 7.22 10.80
CA ILE A 153 4.50 8.27 11.78
C ILE A 153 5.36 7.69 12.91
N LEU A 154 4.93 6.57 13.51
CA LEU A 154 5.66 5.95 14.61
C LEU A 154 7.05 5.47 14.20
N PHE A 155 7.20 4.92 12.99
CA PHE A 155 8.51 4.57 12.43
C PHE A 155 9.39 5.80 12.23
N GLY A 156 8.85 6.88 11.66
CA GLY A 156 9.59 8.13 11.48
C GLY A 156 10.12 8.69 12.80
N VAL A 157 9.28 8.70 13.84
CA VAL A 157 9.69 9.12 15.19
C VAL A 157 10.70 8.13 15.80
N ALA A 158 10.57 6.82 15.53
CA ALA A 158 11.51 5.81 16.03
C ALA A 158 12.89 5.97 15.40
N ILE A 159 12.95 6.18 14.09
CA ILE A 159 14.18 6.49 13.35
C ILE A 159 14.82 7.76 13.90
N TRP A 160 14.04 8.83 14.11
CA TRP A 160 14.56 10.08 14.65
C TRP A 160 15.19 9.92 16.04
N ARG A 161 14.60 9.06 16.88
CA ARG A 161 15.00 8.86 18.29
C ARG A 161 16.01 7.71 18.49
N SER A 162 16.24 6.84 17.50
CA SER A 162 17.07 5.64 17.68
C SER A 162 18.57 5.94 17.73
N GLY A 163 19.03 6.98 17.03
CA GLY A 163 20.45 7.28 16.86
C GLY A 163 21.20 6.29 15.94
N THR A 164 20.52 5.30 15.38
CA THR A 164 21.10 4.27 14.50
C THR A 164 20.99 4.61 13.01
N LEU A 165 20.01 5.43 12.64
CA LEU A 165 19.76 5.91 11.29
C LEU A 165 19.80 7.44 11.25
N PRO A 166 20.11 8.05 10.08
CA PRO A 166 20.05 9.50 9.93
C PRO A 166 18.64 10.03 10.21
N ARG A 167 18.54 11.12 10.98
CA ARG A 167 17.25 11.72 11.36
C ARG A 167 16.37 12.12 10.17
N TRP A 168 16.99 12.55 9.06
CA TRP A 168 16.26 12.91 7.84
C TRP A 168 15.50 11.72 7.25
N ALA A 169 15.97 10.48 7.42
CA ALA A 169 15.26 9.30 6.96
C ALA A 169 13.91 9.16 7.68
N GLY A 170 13.87 9.50 8.97
CA GLY A 170 12.63 9.56 9.74
C GLY A 170 11.67 10.63 9.20
N VAL A 171 12.18 11.84 8.92
CA VAL A 171 11.38 12.94 8.35
C VAL A 171 10.77 12.57 7.01
N LEU A 172 11.54 11.92 6.12
CA LEU A 172 11.03 11.46 4.83
C LEU A 172 10.04 10.30 4.97
N TYR A 173 10.15 9.48 6.01
CA TYR A 173 9.27 8.33 6.20
C TYR A 173 7.87 8.71 6.71
N VAL A 174 7.76 9.73 7.59
CA VAL A 174 6.48 10.20 8.17
C VAL A 174 5.38 10.46 7.13
N PRO A 175 5.60 11.25 6.05
CA PRO A 175 4.53 11.60 5.13
C PRO A 175 4.08 10.44 4.24
N THR A 176 4.84 9.34 4.14
CA THR A 176 4.56 8.23 3.21
C THR A 176 3.18 7.64 3.43
N GLY A 177 2.78 7.41 4.69
CA GLY A 177 1.49 6.81 4.97
C GLY A 177 0.33 7.71 4.56
N PHE A 178 0.43 9.00 4.83
CA PHE A 178 -0.59 9.97 4.43
C PHE A 178 -0.69 10.12 2.91
N LEU A 179 0.46 10.27 2.22
CA LEU A 179 0.50 10.42 0.77
C LEU A 179 -0.05 9.19 0.05
N ILE A 180 0.27 7.99 0.53
CA ILE A 180 -0.13 6.76 -0.15
C ILE A 180 -1.58 6.40 0.19
N SER A 181 -2.03 6.59 1.43
CA SER A 181 -3.36 6.16 1.83
C SER A 181 -4.44 7.22 1.66
N VAL A 182 -4.21 8.44 2.13
CA VAL A 182 -5.24 9.49 2.17
C VAL A 182 -5.27 10.26 0.85
N ALA A 183 -4.11 10.66 0.32
CA ALA A 183 -4.07 11.31 -0.98
C ALA A 183 -4.35 10.32 -2.13
N GLY A 184 -3.87 9.08 -2.03
CA GLY A 184 -4.17 8.02 -3.00
C GLY A 184 -5.67 7.73 -3.15
N LEU A 185 -6.44 7.69 -2.06
CA LEU A 185 -7.90 7.47 -2.10
C LEU A 185 -8.70 8.67 -2.62
N MET A 186 -8.16 9.89 -2.56
CA MET A 186 -8.86 11.09 -3.04
C MET A 186 -8.65 11.37 -4.52
N VAL A 187 -7.55 10.84 -5.08
CA VAL A 187 -7.11 11.13 -6.46
C VAL A 187 -7.29 9.91 -7.38
N GLY A 188 -7.35 8.71 -6.81
CA GLY A 188 -7.64 7.46 -7.51
C GLY A 188 -9.12 7.22 -7.76
#